data_AF-A0A1V4X090-F1
#
_entry.id   AF-A0A1V4X090-F1
#
_cell.length_a   1.000
_cell.length_b   1.000
_cell.length_c   1.000
_cell.angle_alpha   90.00
_cell.angle_beta   90.00
_cell.angle_gamma   90.00
#
_symmetry.space_group_name_H-M   'P 1'
#
loop_
_entity.id
_entity.type
_entity.pdbx_description
1 polymer ?
#
loop_
_entity_poly.entity_id
_entity_poly.type
_entity_poly.pdbx_seq_one_letter_code
_entity_poly.pdbx_strand_id
1 'polypeptide(L)'
;MRKAVYAGIGIVLVTCLFCSCTTYSLYSRNVGAGKNLISEKRYDDAVRCLTEAARYNIDGAAFTYLAVAAYRQGDLDKALGYIVSAEKSPPDMLTSLRMYGYKALILIGLKDPGAMKALKEYTDNYGSFYPLESINDIKAMSRTGTVDLPRLTAIIEGQLRTHEEDLELYIYNNVGFYARDNREGAY
;
A
#
# COMPACT_ATOMS: atom_id res chain seq x y z
N MET A 1 11.69 -5.94 49.51
CA MET A 1 11.80 -4.92 48.45
C MET A 1 11.84 -5.49 47.02
N ARG A 2 12.51 -6.61 46.72
CA ARG A 2 12.53 -7.20 45.36
C ARG A 2 11.14 -7.58 44.78
N LYS A 3 10.22 -8.14 45.57
CA LYS A 3 8.89 -8.60 45.08
C LYS A 3 7.97 -7.47 44.59
N ALA A 4 8.06 -6.26 45.17
CA ALA A 4 7.26 -5.11 44.76
C ALA A 4 7.73 -4.52 43.41
N VAL A 5 9.04 -4.59 43.14
CA VAL A 5 9.64 -4.15 41.87
C VAL A 5 9.23 -5.08 40.72
N TYR A 6 9.22 -6.40 40.93
CA TYR A 6 8.75 -7.35 39.91
C TYR A 6 7.24 -7.22 39.64
N ALA A 7 6.41 -6.92 40.65
CA ALA A 7 4.98 -6.67 40.47
C ALA A 7 4.69 -5.37 39.71
N GLY A 8 5.43 -4.29 39.98
CA GLY A 8 5.29 -3.01 39.27
C GLY A 8 5.72 -3.08 37.80
N ILE A 9 6.84 -3.76 37.51
CA ILE A 9 7.30 -4.00 36.14
C ILE A 9 6.31 -4.91 35.38
N GLY A 10 5.77 -5.93 36.05
CA GLY A 10 4.74 -6.81 35.48
C GLY A 10 3.45 -6.06 35.12
N ILE A 11 2.98 -5.16 35.97
CA ILE A 11 1.76 -4.37 35.70
C ILE A 11 1.99 -3.37 34.55
N VAL A 12 3.13 -2.68 34.51
CA VAL A 12 3.46 -1.73 33.42
C VAL A 12 3.58 -2.43 32.07
N LEU A 13 4.25 -3.60 32.02
CA LEU A 13 4.36 -4.40 30.79
C LEU A 13 2.99 -4.89 30.30
N VAL A 14 2.13 -5.34 31.21
CA VAL A 14 0.78 -5.80 30.88
C VAL A 14 -0.09 -4.65 30.36
N THR A 15 -0.04 -3.46 30.97
CA THR A 15 -0.78 -2.28 30.46
C THR A 15 -0.28 -1.78 29.10
N CYS A 16 1.02 -1.85 28.82
CA CYS A 16 1.57 -1.49 27.51
C CYS A 16 1.16 -2.47 26.40
N LEU A 17 1.05 -3.77 26.72
CA LEU A 17 0.59 -4.82 25.80
C LEU A 17 -0.90 -4.69 25.43
N PHE A 18 -1.77 -4.30 26.38
CA PHE A 18 -3.21 -4.12 26.08
C PHE A 18 -3.51 -2.87 25.25
N CYS A 19 -2.76 -1.78 25.45
CA CYS A 19 -2.91 -0.55 24.67
C CYS A 19 -2.44 -0.72 23.21
N SER A 20 -1.37 -1.48 22.98
CA SER A 20 -0.85 -1.72 21.63
C SER A 20 -1.78 -2.61 20.79
N CYS A 21 -2.35 -3.68 21.36
CA CYS A 21 -3.33 -4.52 20.67
C CYS A 21 -4.60 -3.76 20.28
N THR A 22 -5.10 -2.89 21.17
CA THR A 22 -6.30 -2.08 20.91
C THR A 22 -6.03 -1.05 19.80
N THR A 23 -4.87 -0.40 19.85
CA THR A 23 -4.43 0.57 18.84
C THR A 23 -4.29 -0.08 17.47
N TYR A 24 -3.61 -1.22 17.39
CA TYR A 24 -3.43 -1.94 16.13
C TYR A 24 -4.76 -2.49 15.58
N SER A 25 -5.65 -2.96 16.44
CA SER A 25 -6.99 -3.42 16.02
C SER A 25 -7.81 -2.29 15.39
N LEU A 26 -7.83 -1.11 16.02
CA LEU A 26 -8.51 0.07 15.46
C LEU A 26 -7.86 0.54 14.17
N TYR A 27 -6.54 0.57 14.12
CA TYR A 27 -5.77 0.87 12.92
C TYR A 27 -6.15 -0.06 11.75
N SER A 28 -5.98 -1.37 11.94
CA SER A 28 -6.23 -2.39 10.93
C SER A 28 -7.68 -2.37 10.45
N ARG A 29 -8.64 -2.23 11.38
CA ARG A 29 -10.07 -2.11 11.04
C ARG A 29 -10.35 -0.90 10.14
N ASN A 30 -9.77 0.26 10.46
CA ASN A 30 -9.99 1.48 9.69
C ASN A 30 -9.30 1.43 8.32
N VAL A 31 -8.10 0.84 8.22
CA VAL A 31 -7.44 0.61 6.93
C VAL A 31 -8.28 -0.33 6.06
N GLY A 32 -8.73 -1.47 6.60
CA GLY A 32 -9.58 -2.42 5.87
C GLY A 32 -10.90 -1.79 5.41
N ALA A 33 -11.58 -1.05 6.29
CA ALA A 33 -12.79 -0.31 5.92
C ALA A 33 -12.51 0.73 4.81
N GLY A 34 -11.43 1.49 4.93
CA GLY A 34 -11.00 2.46 3.92
C GLY A 34 -10.73 1.83 2.55
N LYS A 35 -10.02 0.70 2.52
CA LYS A 35 -9.76 -0.08 1.30
C LYS A 35 -11.06 -0.51 0.62
N ASN A 36 -12.02 -1.04 1.39
CA ASN A 36 -13.32 -1.45 0.86
C ASN A 36 -14.14 -0.27 0.33
N LEU A 37 -14.13 0.86 1.04
CA LEU A 37 -14.84 2.07 0.59
C LEU A 37 -14.24 2.63 -0.71
N ILE A 38 -12.91 2.51 -0.91
CA ILE A 38 -12.27 2.86 -2.18
C ILE A 38 -12.76 1.96 -3.33
N SER A 39 -12.88 0.64 -3.11
CA SER A 39 -13.38 -0.27 -4.16
C SER A 39 -14.85 0.00 -4.49
N GLU A 40 -15.65 0.42 -3.50
CA GLU A 40 -17.02 0.91 -3.67
C GLU A 40 -17.12 2.33 -4.27
N LYS A 41 -15.99 2.99 -4.55
CA LYS A 41 -15.90 4.39 -5.03
C LYS A 41 -16.47 5.44 -4.06
N ARG A 42 -16.58 5.10 -2.77
CA ARG A 42 -17.05 5.98 -1.70
C ARG A 42 -15.89 6.71 -1.05
N TYR A 43 -15.27 7.62 -1.80
CA TYR A 43 -14.00 8.21 -1.43
C TYR A 43 -14.05 9.09 -0.17
N ASP A 44 -15.13 9.85 0.06
CA ASP A 44 -15.25 10.69 1.26
C ASP A 44 -15.32 9.85 2.55
N ASP A 45 -16.08 8.75 2.51
CA ASP A 45 -16.16 7.81 3.63
C ASP A 45 -14.81 7.10 3.84
N ALA A 46 -14.12 6.72 2.75
CA ALA A 46 -12.79 6.13 2.82
C ALA A 46 -11.80 7.08 3.49
N VAL A 47 -11.79 8.36 3.10
CA VAL A 47 -10.92 9.39 3.68
C VAL A 47 -11.13 9.50 5.18
N ARG A 48 -12.39 9.46 5.66
CA ARG A 48 -12.68 9.48 7.10
C ARG A 48 -12.03 8.31 7.83
N CYS A 49 -12.27 7.08 7.38
CA CYS A 49 -11.69 5.88 7.99
C CYS A 49 -10.16 5.92 7.97
N LEU A 50 -9.57 6.23 6.82
CA LEU A 50 -8.12 6.23 6.65
C LEU A 50 -7.43 7.37 7.41
N THR A 51 -8.09 8.51 7.58
CA THR A 51 -7.59 9.59 8.44
C THR A 51 -7.53 9.15 9.90
N GLU A 52 -8.55 8.44 10.39
CA GLU A 52 -8.53 7.86 11.73
C GLU A 52 -7.41 6.82 11.87
N ALA A 53 -7.19 5.97 10.86
CA ALA A 53 -6.06 5.03 10.86
C ALA A 53 -4.70 5.75 10.89
N ALA A 54 -4.53 6.78 10.06
CA ALA A 54 -3.27 7.52 9.93
C ALA A 54 -2.84 8.22 11.24
N ARG A 55 -3.78 8.55 12.13
CA ARG A 55 -3.47 9.12 13.46
C ARG A 55 -2.62 8.20 14.33
N TYR A 56 -2.70 6.88 14.12
CA TYR A 56 -1.92 5.91 14.87
C TYR A 56 -0.49 5.76 14.36
N ASN A 57 -0.19 6.25 13.14
CA ASN A 57 1.14 6.27 12.53
C ASN A 57 1.89 4.92 12.64
N ILE A 58 1.17 3.83 12.38
CA ILE A 58 1.72 2.47 12.47
C ILE A 58 2.66 2.18 11.30
N ASP A 59 2.22 2.49 10.09
CA ASP A 59 2.96 2.30 8.84
C ASP A 59 2.44 3.24 7.72
N GLY A 60 2.93 3.05 6.50
CA GLY A 60 2.59 3.87 5.33
C GLY A 60 1.28 3.48 4.61
N ALA A 61 0.59 2.40 4.99
CA ALA A 61 -0.56 1.88 4.27
C ALA A 61 -1.76 2.83 4.30
N ALA A 62 -2.07 3.39 5.47
CA ALA A 62 -3.16 4.36 5.60
C ALA A 62 -2.95 5.59 4.69
N PHE A 63 -1.73 6.10 4.64
CA PHE A 63 -1.36 7.21 3.75
C PHE A 63 -1.40 6.80 2.27
N THR A 64 -0.98 5.57 1.93
CA THR A 64 -1.07 5.05 0.57
C THR A 64 -2.52 5.02 0.07
N TYR A 65 -3.46 4.55 0.88
CA TYR A 65 -4.88 4.55 0.51
C TYR A 65 -5.51 5.96 0.53
N LEU A 66 -5.04 6.88 1.39
CA LEU A 66 -5.42 8.30 1.31
C LEU A 66 -4.97 8.91 -0.02
N ALA A 67 -3.77 8.58 -0.51
CA ALA A 67 -3.30 9.02 -1.81
C ALA A 67 -4.19 8.49 -2.94
N VAL A 68 -4.62 7.22 -2.87
CA VAL A 68 -5.57 6.64 -3.83
C VAL A 68 -6.89 7.41 -3.84
N ALA A 69 -7.48 7.66 -2.68
CA ALA A 69 -8.74 8.39 -2.58
C ALA A 69 -8.61 9.81 -3.15
N ALA A 70 -7.56 10.55 -2.78
CA ALA A 70 -7.31 11.90 -3.28
C ALA A 70 -7.07 11.93 -4.81
N TYR A 71 -6.31 10.97 -5.35
CA TYR A 71 -6.10 10.81 -6.79
C TYR A 71 -7.42 10.59 -7.53
N ARG A 72 -8.30 9.72 -7.00
CA ARG A 72 -9.62 9.45 -7.57
C ARG A 72 -10.59 10.63 -7.49
N GLN A 73 -10.39 11.52 -6.51
CA GLN A 73 -11.11 12.78 -6.39
C GLN A 73 -10.52 13.89 -7.28
N GLY A 74 -9.39 13.64 -7.97
CA GLY A 74 -8.72 14.59 -8.85
C GLY A 74 -7.79 15.57 -8.14
N ASP A 75 -7.58 15.42 -6.83
CA ASP A 75 -6.71 16.29 -6.04
C ASP A 75 -5.28 15.71 -6.00
N LEU A 76 -4.54 15.96 -7.08
CA LEU A 76 -3.21 15.38 -7.29
C LEU A 76 -2.15 15.90 -6.30
N ASP A 77 -2.21 17.17 -5.91
CA ASP A 77 -1.28 17.74 -4.93
C ASP A 77 -1.47 17.12 -3.55
N LYS A 78 -2.71 16.96 -3.11
CA LYS A 78 -3.03 16.26 -1.86
C LYS A 78 -2.63 14.79 -1.93
N ALA A 79 -2.89 14.13 -3.06
CA ALA A 79 -2.46 12.76 -3.28
C ALA A 79 -0.93 12.61 -3.17
N LEU A 80 -0.17 13.54 -3.74
CA LEU A 80 1.29 13.55 -3.63
C LEU A 80 1.75 13.75 -2.17
N GLY A 81 1.12 14.66 -1.44
CA GLY A 81 1.40 14.87 -0.01
C GLY A 81 1.19 13.61 0.84
N TYR A 82 0.19 12.80 0.50
CA TYR A 82 -0.01 11.50 1.14
C TYR A 82 1.05 10.47 0.73
N ILE A 83 1.50 10.42 -0.53
CA ILE A 83 2.63 9.57 -0.93
C ILE A 83 3.89 9.92 -0.14
N VAL A 84 4.23 11.21 -0.04
CA VAL A 84 5.39 11.67 0.74
C VAL A 84 5.26 11.26 2.22
N SER A 85 4.04 11.20 2.74
CA SER A 85 3.80 10.73 4.11
C SER A 85 3.95 9.21 4.24
N ALA A 86 3.49 8.44 3.24
CA ALA A 86 3.66 6.99 3.19
C ALA A 86 5.14 6.57 3.12
N GLU A 87 5.95 7.28 2.33
CA GLU A 87 7.39 7.02 2.15
C GLU A 87 8.24 7.23 3.42
N LYS A 88 7.68 7.83 4.48
CA LYS A 88 8.36 7.96 5.78
C LYS A 88 8.42 6.63 6.55
N SER A 89 7.62 5.66 6.15
CA SER A 89 7.63 4.31 6.71
C SER A 89 8.36 3.35 5.76
N PRO A 90 9.02 2.30 6.29
CA PRO A 90 9.55 1.24 5.46
C PRO A 90 8.45 0.64 4.56
N PRO A 91 8.70 0.39 3.26
CA PRO A 91 7.72 -0.21 2.38
C PRO A 91 7.34 -1.62 2.86
N ASP A 92 6.05 -1.91 3.01
CA ASP A 92 5.55 -3.24 3.31
C ASP A 92 5.18 -4.03 2.05
N MET A 93 5.15 -5.36 2.12
CA MET A 93 4.93 -6.22 0.96
C MET A 93 3.55 -6.05 0.32
N LEU A 94 2.52 -5.74 1.13
CA LEU A 94 1.14 -5.64 0.66
C LEU A 94 0.87 -4.32 -0.05
N THR A 95 1.35 -3.19 0.48
CA THR A 95 0.93 -1.86 0.00
C THR A 95 2.02 -1.07 -0.72
N SER A 96 3.30 -1.46 -0.62
CA SER A 96 4.41 -0.77 -1.29
C SER A 96 4.21 -0.65 -2.81
N LEU A 97 3.80 -1.72 -3.47
CA LEU A 97 3.59 -1.71 -4.91
C LEU A 97 2.48 -0.69 -5.29
N ARG A 98 1.41 -0.61 -4.51
CA ARG A 98 0.34 0.39 -4.68
C ARG A 98 0.87 1.80 -4.51
N MET A 99 1.69 2.03 -3.48
CA MET A 99 2.32 3.33 -3.26
C MET A 99 3.16 3.75 -4.47
N TYR A 100 4.03 2.89 -4.99
CA TYR A 100 4.84 3.19 -6.19
C TYR A 100 3.97 3.42 -7.43
N GLY A 101 2.93 2.60 -7.63
CA GLY A 101 2.01 2.75 -8.76
C GLY A 101 1.28 4.09 -8.76
N TYR A 102 0.69 4.47 -7.62
CA TYR A 102 0.01 5.76 -7.50
C TYR A 102 0.98 6.94 -7.51
N LYS A 103 2.19 6.83 -6.94
CA LYS A 103 3.23 7.86 -7.08
C LYS A 103 3.52 8.15 -8.55
N ALA A 104 3.69 7.12 -9.38
CA ALA A 104 3.89 7.30 -10.82
C ALA A 104 2.69 7.99 -11.49
N LEU A 105 1.47 7.52 -11.25
CA LEU A 105 0.25 8.11 -11.82
C LEU A 105 0.06 9.58 -11.43
N ILE A 106 0.30 9.91 -10.16
CA ILE A 106 0.19 11.27 -9.62
C ILE A 106 1.21 12.19 -10.29
N LEU A 107 2.49 11.80 -10.33
CA LEU A 107 3.55 12.62 -10.92
C LEU A 107 3.36 12.82 -12.43
N ILE A 108 2.88 11.79 -13.15
CA ILE A 108 2.51 11.91 -14.57
C ILE A 108 1.36 12.92 -14.74
N GLY A 109 0.31 12.83 -13.90
CA GLY A 109 -0.82 13.77 -13.93
C GLY A 109 -0.41 15.21 -13.64
N LEU A 110 0.55 15.41 -12.73
CA LEU A 110 1.14 16.71 -12.40
C LEU A 110 2.14 17.21 -13.46
N LYS A 111 2.49 16.39 -14.45
CA LYS A 111 3.56 16.65 -15.42
C LYS A 111 4.92 16.93 -14.75
N ASP A 112 5.17 16.27 -13.63
CA ASP A 112 6.40 16.43 -12.86
C ASP A 112 7.60 15.75 -13.58
N PRO A 113 8.80 16.37 -13.61
CA PRO A 113 9.97 15.78 -14.27
C PRO A 113 10.42 14.43 -13.68
N GLY A 114 10.07 14.15 -12.43
CA GLY A 114 10.31 12.87 -11.75
C GLY A 114 9.35 11.75 -12.15
N ALA A 115 8.33 12.02 -12.96
CA ALA A 115 7.29 11.05 -13.34
C ALA A 115 7.86 9.75 -13.95
N MET A 116 8.80 9.86 -14.89
CA MET A 116 9.38 8.68 -15.56
C MET A 116 10.28 7.86 -14.63
N LYS A 117 10.94 8.53 -13.67
CA LYS A 117 11.70 7.85 -12.63
C LYS A 117 10.76 7.04 -11.72
N ALA A 118 9.65 7.64 -11.27
CA ALA A 118 8.66 6.94 -10.44
C ALA A 118 7.99 5.77 -11.19
N LEU A 119 7.72 5.93 -12.49
CA LEU A 119 7.20 4.84 -13.31
C LEU A 119 8.20 3.68 -13.41
N LYS A 120 9.50 3.99 -13.55
CA LYS A 120 10.55 2.97 -13.52
C LYS A 120 10.61 2.27 -12.16
N GLU A 121 10.58 3.01 -11.06
CA GLU A 121 10.55 2.46 -9.69
C GLU A 121 9.40 1.47 -9.51
N TYR A 122 8.20 1.81 -9.99
CA TYR A 122 7.05 0.89 -10.00
C TYR A 122 7.35 -0.39 -10.79
N THR A 123 7.86 -0.27 -12.02
CA THR A 123 8.13 -1.45 -12.86
C THR A 123 9.24 -2.35 -12.31
N ASP A 124 10.27 -1.77 -11.69
CA ASP A 124 11.35 -2.52 -11.07
C ASP A 124 10.82 -3.32 -9.88
N ASN A 125 10.01 -2.69 -9.01
CA ASN A 125 9.39 -3.34 -7.87
C ASN A 125 8.40 -4.44 -8.32
N TYR A 126 7.53 -4.16 -9.29
CA TYR A 126 6.60 -5.17 -9.82
C TYR A 126 7.34 -6.41 -10.33
N GLY A 127 8.44 -6.21 -11.06
CA GLY A 127 9.26 -7.29 -11.59
C GLY A 127 10.00 -8.13 -10.56
N SER A 128 10.19 -7.62 -9.35
CA SER A 128 10.71 -8.41 -8.22
C SER A 128 9.66 -9.35 -7.62
N PHE A 129 8.37 -9.08 -7.81
CA PHE A 129 7.28 -9.82 -7.17
C PHE A 129 6.50 -10.75 -8.11
N TYR A 130 6.43 -10.45 -9.41
CA TYR A 130 5.66 -11.22 -10.41
C TYR A 130 6.39 -11.35 -11.75
N PRO A 131 6.12 -12.43 -12.52
CA PRO A 131 6.61 -12.56 -13.89
C PRO A 131 6.11 -11.41 -14.78
N LEU A 132 7.05 -10.80 -15.49
CA LEU A 132 6.96 -9.51 -16.17
C LEU A 132 6.05 -9.47 -17.42
N GLU A 133 5.24 -10.49 -17.67
CA GLU A 133 4.51 -10.64 -18.94
C GLU A 133 3.46 -9.53 -19.16
N SER A 134 2.96 -8.91 -18.09
CA SER A 134 1.96 -7.83 -18.15
C SER A 134 2.54 -6.41 -18.28
N ILE A 135 3.87 -6.24 -18.35
CA ILE A 135 4.49 -4.90 -18.19
C ILE A 135 5.04 -4.27 -19.47
N ASN A 136 4.95 -4.97 -20.60
CA ASN A 136 5.55 -4.50 -21.86
C ASN A 136 4.98 -3.15 -22.32
N ASP A 137 3.68 -2.94 -22.13
CA ASP A 137 3.02 -1.66 -22.43
C ASP A 137 3.58 -0.51 -21.57
N ILE A 138 3.77 -0.74 -20.26
CA ILE A 138 4.32 0.26 -19.35
C ILE A 138 5.78 0.56 -19.68
N LYS A 139 6.57 -0.48 -20.00
CA LYS A 139 7.95 -0.32 -20.48
C LYS A 139 8.02 0.52 -21.76
N ALA A 140 7.10 0.31 -22.70
CA ALA A 140 7.03 1.09 -23.93
C ALA A 140 6.68 2.57 -23.66
N MET A 141 5.68 2.84 -22.80
CA MET A 141 5.33 4.20 -22.39
C MET A 141 6.49 4.90 -21.68
N SER A 142 7.18 4.21 -20.76
CA SER A 142 8.34 4.74 -20.05
C SER A 142 9.51 5.08 -21.00
N ARG A 143 9.78 4.24 -22.00
CA ARG A 143 10.87 4.46 -22.97
C ARG A 143 10.58 5.59 -23.95
N THR A 144 9.33 5.71 -24.39
CA THR A 144 8.92 6.70 -25.40
C THR A 144 8.55 8.06 -24.80
N GLY A 145 8.27 8.11 -23.50
CA GLY A 145 7.75 9.30 -22.81
C GLY A 145 6.31 9.69 -23.20
N THR A 146 5.70 8.95 -24.13
CA THR A 146 4.30 9.16 -24.54
C THR A 146 3.41 8.29 -23.67
N VAL A 147 2.75 8.92 -22.70
CA VAL A 147 1.89 8.22 -21.73
C VAL A 147 0.42 8.45 -22.05
N ASP A 148 -0.29 7.37 -22.34
CA ASP A 148 -1.76 7.33 -22.28
C ASP A 148 -2.16 7.10 -20.82
N LEU A 149 -2.50 8.18 -20.11
CA LEU A 149 -2.75 8.13 -18.67
C LEU A 149 -3.97 7.26 -18.30
N PRO A 150 -5.13 7.34 -18.98
CA PRO A 150 -6.24 6.41 -18.75
C PRO A 150 -5.83 4.94 -18.92
N ARG A 151 -5.13 4.61 -20.00
CA ARG A 151 -4.66 3.23 -20.23
C ARG A 151 -3.64 2.80 -19.18
N LEU A 152 -2.68 3.65 -18.84
CA LEU A 152 -1.67 3.37 -17.82
C LEU A 152 -2.34 3.10 -16.45
N THR A 153 -3.31 3.94 -16.09
CA THR A 153 -4.09 3.78 -14.84
C THR A 153 -4.78 2.43 -14.80
N ALA A 154 -5.45 2.03 -15.88
CA ALA A 154 -6.14 0.75 -15.95
C ALA A 154 -5.18 -0.45 -15.80
N ILE A 155 -3.99 -0.39 -16.43
CA ILE A 155 -2.99 -1.45 -16.33
C ILE A 155 -2.43 -1.54 -14.90
N ILE A 156 -1.98 -0.41 -14.33
CA ILE A 156 -1.45 -0.36 -12.97
C ILE A 156 -2.50 -0.88 -11.98
N GLU A 157 -3.74 -0.42 -12.05
CA GLU A 157 -4.78 -0.87 -11.12
C GLU A 157 -5.15 -2.34 -11.29
N GLY A 158 -5.06 -2.89 -12.50
CA GLY A 158 -5.16 -4.33 -12.75
C GLY A 158 -4.07 -5.10 -12.04
N GLN A 159 -2.81 -4.70 -12.25
CA GLN A 159 -1.62 -5.30 -11.66
C GLN A 159 -1.64 -5.26 -10.13
N LEU A 160 -2.01 -4.11 -9.55
CA LEU A 160 -2.11 -3.92 -8.10
C LEU A 160 -3.17 -4.82 -7.47
N ARG A 161 -4.33 -4.95 -8.12
CA ARG A 161 -5.40 -5.82 -7.64
C ARG A 161 -4.97 -7.28 -7.63
N THR A 162 -4.40 -7.77 -8.74
CA THR A 162 -3.90 -9.14 -8.81
C THR A 162 -2.82 -9.40 -7.75
N HIS A 163 -1.85 -8.49 -7.61
CA HIS A 163 -0.78 -8.59 -6.61
C HIS A 163 -1.32 -8.73 -5.19
N GLU A 164 -2.25 -7.85 -4.80
CA GLU A 164 -2.83 -7.86 -3.46
C GLU A 164 -3.72 -9.07 -3.20
N GLU A 165 -4.57 -9.46 -4.16
CA GLU A 165 -5.44 -10.64 -4.04
C GLU A 165 -4.61 -11.92 -3.82
N ASP A 166 -3.54 -12.10 -4.59
CA ASP A 166 -2.66 -13.25 -4.46
C ASP A 166 -1.85 -13.24 -3.15
N LEU A 167 -1.40 -12.07 -2.68
CA LEU A 167 -0.75 -11.95 -1.37
C LEU A 167 -1.71 -12.24 -0.22
N GLU A 168 -2.94 -11.75 -0.29
CA GLU A 168 -3.97 -12.05 0.72
C GLU A 168 -4.28 -13.55 0.74
N LEU A 169 -4.43 -14.20 -0.42
CA LEU A 169 -4.60 -15.65 -0.52
C LEU A 169 -3.42 -16.41 0.10
N TYR A 170 -2.20 -15.95 -0.12
CA TYR A 170 -1.02 -16.58 0.45
C TYR A 170 -0.96 -16.41 1.97
N ILE A 171 -1.11 -15.18 2.46
CA ILE A 171 -0.98 -14.84 3.89
C ILE A 171 -2.08 -15.52 4.73
N TYR A 172 -3.32 -15.53 4.25
CA TYR A 172 -4.46 -16.01 5.04
C TYR A 172 -4.80 -17.47 4.80
N ASN A 173 -4.54 -17.99 3.60
CA ASN A 173 -5.00 -19.32 3.19
C ASN A 173 -3.86 -20.25 2.74
N ASN A 174 -2.62 -19.76 2.66
CA ASN A 174 -1.45 -20.50 2.14
C ASN A 174 -1.72 -21.13 0.74
N VAL A 175 -2.45 -20.40 -0.09
CA VAL A 175 -2.77 -20.73 -1.50
C VAL A 175 -2.48 -19.52 -2.39
N GLY A 176 -2.66 -19.64 -3.71
CA GLY A 176 -2.36 -18.56 -4.66
C GLY A 176 -0.98 -18.70 -5.31
N PHE A 177 -0.58 -17.70 -6.11
CA PHE A 177 0.67 -17.72 -6.88
C PHE A 177 1.90 -18.04 -6.02
N TYR A 178 2.06 -17.32 -4.90
CA TYR A 178 3.20 -17.51 -3.98
C TYR A 178 3.22 -18.86 -3.25
N ALA A 179 2.08 -19.55 -3.13
CA ALA A 179 2.02 -20.88 -2.53
C ALA A 179 2.48 -21.99 -3.49
N ARG A 180 2.46 -21.75 -4.82
CA ARG A 180 2.90 -22.72 -5.84
C ARG A 180 4.42 -22.83 -5.87
N ASP A 181 5.10 -21.69 -5.85
CA ASP A 181 6.57 -21.61 -5.93
C ASP A 181 7.24 -22.30 -4.71
N ASN A 182 6.66 -22.15 -3.52
CA ASN A 182 7.12 -22.83 -2.30
C ASN A 182 6.93 -24.37 -2.30
N ARG A 183 6.06 -24.93 -3.18
CA ARG A 183 5.86 -26.38 -3.29
C ARG A 183 6.80 -27.02 -4.29
N GLU A 184 7.28 -26.27 -5.28
CA GLU A 184 8.17 -26.77 -6.32
C GLU A 184 9.66 -26.76 -5.89
N GLY A 185 9.99 -26.06 -4.80
CA GLY A 185 11.32 -26.08 -4.16
C GLY A 185 11.54 -27.16 -3.08
N ALA A 186 10.61 -28.10 -2.92
CA ALA A 186 10.68 -29.16 -1.90
C ALA A 186 10.96 -30.55 -2.53
N TYR A 187 12.11 -30.69 -3.20
CA TYR A 187 12.69 -31.98 -3.58
C TYR A 187 14.21 -31.97 -3.40
#